data_AF-A0ABD5DWE8-F1
#
_entry.id   AF-A0ABD5DWE8-F1
#
_cell.length_a   1.000
_cell.length_b   1.000
_cell.length_c   1.000
_cell.angle_alpha   90.00
_cell.angle_beta   90.00
_cell.angle_gamma   90.00
#
_symmetry.space_group_name_H-M   'P 1'
#
loop_
_entity.id
_entity.type
_entity.pdbx_description
1 polymer ?
#
loop_
_entity_poly.entity_id
_entity_poly.type
_entity_poly.pdbx_seq_one_letter_code
_entity_poly.pdbx_strand_id
1 'polypeptide(L)'
;YKDLAVLNRWLKTEEASSNPRNATFYNTLPLHDGNHFPGQSKTADYKVRAQKLFDDLDNFFTELEKSGRKVMVVVVPEHGGALK
;
A
#
# COMPACT_ATOMS: atom_id res chain seq x y z
N TYR A 1 -5.33 -8.36 -2.77
CA TYR A 1 -4.16 -8.63 -1.91
C TYR A 1 -4.14 -7.63 -0.76
N LYS A 2 -3.38 -7.87 0.32
CA LYS A 2 -3.17 -6.88 1.39
C LYS A 2 -1.96 -6.02 1.04
N ASP A 3 -2.07 -4.70 1.10
CA ASP A 3 -1.02 -3.75 0.70
C ASP A 3 0.31 -4.00 1.43
N LEU A 4 0.28 -4.12 2.76
CA LEU A 4 1.48 -4.41 3.54
C LEU A 4 2.20 -5.69 3.10
N ALA A 5 1.46 -6.73 2.69
CA ALA A 5 2.06 -7.98 2.22
C ALA A 5 2.74 -7.81 0.85
N VAL A 6 2.17 -6.99 -0.04
CA VAL A 6 2.75 -6.68 -1.35
C VAL A 6 4.01 -5.85 -1.17
N LEU A 7 3.96 -4.81 -0.33
CA LEU A 7 5.08 -3.92 -0.06
C LEU A 7 6.24 -4.63 0.66
N ASN A 8 5.94 -5.48 1.65
CA ASN A 8 6.98 -6.30 2.31
C ASN A 8 7.62 -7.31 1.35
N ARG A 9 6.85 -7.86 0.41
CA ARG A 9 7.40 -8.72 -0.64
C ARG A 9 8.34 -7.94 -1.55
N TRP A 10 7.95 -6.73 -1.97
CA TRP A 10 8.79 -5.85 -2.76
C TRP A 10 10.10 -5.53 -2.03
N LEU A 11 10.04 -5.15 -0.75
CA LEU A 11 11.24 -4.82 0.04
C LEU A 11 12.22 -6.00 0.07
N LYS A 12 11.73 -7.22 0.35
CA LYS A 12 12.56 -8.44 0.33
C LYS A 12 13.20 -8.71 -1.02
N THR A 13 12.45 -8.49 -2.11
CA THR A 13 12.99 -8.64 -3.47
C THR A 13 14.10 -7.63 -3.72
N GLU A 14 13.91 -6.38 -3.31
CA GLU A 14 14.91 -5.35 -3.50
C GLU A 14 16.12 -5.50 -2.58
N GLU A 15 15.98 -6.12 -1.41
CA GLU A 15 17.10 -6.42 -0.50
C GLU A 15 17.99 -7.55 -1.04
N ALA A 16 17.40 -8.50 -1.75
CA ALA A 16 18.13 -9.57 -2.44
C ALA A 16 18.74 -9.12 -3.78
N SER A 17 18.37 -7.94 -4.28
CA SER A 17 18.84 -7.41 -5.55
C SER A 17 20.26 -6.84 -5.42
N SER A 18 21.12 -7.13 -6.40
CA SER A 18 22.44 -6.49 -6.53
C SER A 18 22.37 -5.14 -7.25
N ASN A 19 21.20 -4.74 -7.76
CA ASN A 19 21.04 -3.47 -8.46
C ASN A 19 20.97 -2.31 -7.47
N PRO A 20 21.93 -1.36 -7.51
CA PRO A 20 21.96 -0.26 -6.54
C PRO A 20 20.85 0.79 -6.76
N ARG A 21 20.16 0.79 -7.92
CA ARG A 21 19.13 1.79 -8.25
C ARG A 21 17.98 1.15 -9.01
N ASN A 22 16.78 1.26 -8.46
CA ASN A 22 15.55 0.83 -9.09
C ASN A 22 14.49 1.95 -9.02
N ALA A 23 13.46 1.83 -9.85
CA ALA A 23 12.25 2.64 -9.77
C ALA A 23 11.05 1.71 -9.92
N THR A 24 10.10 1.79 -8.99
CA THR A 24 8.91 0.93 -8.96
C THR A 24 7.66 1.78 -9.07
N PHE A 25 6.78 1.41 -9.99
CA PHE A 25 5.41 1.91 -10.02
C PHE A 25 4.50 0.89 -9.34
N TYR A 26 3.75 1.33 -8.34
CA TYR A 26 2.82 0.51 -7.59
C TYR A 26 1.44 1.16 -7.60
N ASN A 27 0.47 0.50 -8.24
CA ASN A 27 -0.93 0.89 -8.16
C ASN A 27 -1.69 0.00 -7.16
N THR A 28 -2.56 0.61 -6.37
CA THR A 28 -3.41 -0.10 -5.41
C THR A 28 -4.80 0.50 -5.34
N LEU A 29 -5.81 -0.36 -5.20
CA LEU A 29 -7.23 -0.02 -5.34
C LEU A 29 -8.11 -0.41 -4.13
N PRO A 30 -7.62 -0.48 -2.87
CA PRO A 30 -8.45 -0.91 -1.74
C PRO A 30 -9.58 0.09 -1.46
N LEU A 31 -9.44 1.35 -1.89
CA LEU A 31 -10.41 2.43 -1.69
C LEU A 31 -11.43 2.59 -2.81
N HIS A 32 -11.33 1.79 -3.88
CA HIS A 32 -12.32 1.80 -4.96
C HIS A 32 -13.71 1.44 -4.42
N ASP A 33 -14.76 2.08 -4.96
CA ASP A 33 -16.14 1.76 -4.58
C ASP A 33 -16.53 0.34 -5.00
N GLY A 34 -17.51 -0.25 -4.32
CA GLY A 34 -17.96 -1.62 -4.56
C GLY A 34 -17.08 -2.73 -3.95
N ASN A 35 -15.86 -2.41 -3.49
CA ASN A 35 -15.05 -3.36 -2.74
C ASN A 35 -15.79 -3.81 -1.46
N HIS A 36 -15.87 -5.12 -1.24
CA HIS A 36 -16.50 -5.74 -0.08
C HIS A 36 -15.55 -6.73 0.60
N PHE A 37 -15.81 -7.03 1.88
CA PHE A 37 -15.05 -8.07 2.57
C PHE A 37 -15.45 -9.46 2.06
N PRO A 38 -14.53 -10.44 2.08
CA PRO A 38 -14.87 -11.81 1.71
C PRO A 38 -16.07 -12.33 2.53
N GLY A 39 -17.05 -12.92 1.86
CA GLY A 39 -18.28 -13.41 2.49
C GLY A 39 -19.31 -12.34 2.85
N GLN A 40 -19.07 -11.07 2.51
CA GLN A 40 -20.01 -9.96 2.69
C GLN A 40 -20.47 -9.45 1.32
N SER A 41 -21.78 -9.24 1.14
CA SER A 41 -22.34 -8.65 -0.08
C SER A 41 -22.39 -7.11 -0.03
N LYS A 42 -22.35 -6.53 1.17
CA LYS A 42 -22.35 -5.09 1.38
C LYS A 42 -20.96 -4.51 1.10
N THR A 43 -20.91 -3.38 0.38
CA THR A 43 -19.70 -2.57 0.22
C THR A 43 -19.08 -2.28 1.59
N ALA A 44 -17.78 -2.52 1.71
CA ALA A 44 -17.05 -2.23 2.93
C ALA A 44 -16.94 -0.72 3.14
N ASP A 45 -17.18 -0.30 4.39
CA ASP A 45 -17.14 1.10 4.78
C ASP A 45 -15.81 1.76 4.36
N TYR A 46 -15.90 2.95 3.76
CA TYR A 46 -14.73 3.64 3.24
C TYR A 46 -13.75 4.02 4.35
N LYS A 47 -14.25 4.57 5.47
CA LYS A 47 -13.39 5.02 6.58
C LYS A 47 -12.61 3.85 7.15
N VAL A 48 -13.24 2.68 7.31
CA VAL A 48 -12.57 1.46 7.77
C VAL A 48 -11.47 1.02 6.80
N ARG A 49 -11.74 1.05 5.48
CA ARG A 49 -10.73 0.68 4.47
C ARG A 49 -9.59 1.70 4.36
N ALA A 50 -9.89 2.98 4.46
CA ALA A 50 -8.92 4.07 4.45
C ALA A 50 -7.99 4.00 5.66
N GLN A 51 -8.55 3.81 6.86
CA GLN A 51 -7.74 3.61 8.07
C GLN A 51 -6.80 2.42 7.89
N LYS A 52 -7.31 1.28 7.41
CA LYS A 52 -6.48 0.11 7.16
C LYS A 52 -5.35 0.38 6.15
N LEU A 53 -5.61 1.09 5.05
CA LEU A 53 -4.56 1.43 4.08
C LEU A 53 -3.49 2.32 4.73
N PHE A 54 -3.90 3.33 5.51
CA PHE A 54 -2.96 4.22 6.16
C PHE A 54 -2.15 3.51 7.25
N ASP A 55 -2.76 2.62 8.02
CA ASP A 55 -2.05 1.76 8.98
C ASP A 55 -1.05 0.85 8.26
N ASP A 56 -1.43 0.25 7.13
CA ASP A 56 -0.53 -0.61 6.34
C ASP A 56 0.65 0.20 5.76
N LEU A 57 0.42 1.44 5.30
CA LEU A 57 1.46 2.34 4.80
C LEU A 57 2.42 2.82 5.90
N ASP A 58 1.88 3.21 7.06
CA ASP A 58 2.68 3.67 8.21
C ASP A 58 3.57 2.54 8.76
N ASN A 59 3.02 1.33 8.87
CA ASN A 59 3.80 0.14 9.19
C ASN A 59 4.91 -0.10 8.17
N PHE A 60 4.62 0.05 6.88
CA PHE A 60 5.63 -0.11 5.85
C PHE A 60 6.72 0.96 5.89
N PHE A 61 6.38 2.22 6.20
CA PHE A 61 7.37 3.29 6.39
C PHE A 61 8.29 2.99 7.57
N THR A 62 7.74 2.47 8.67
CA THR A 62 8.53 1.99 9.80
C THR A 62 9.50 0.87 9.38
N GLU A 63 9.08 -0.07 8.54
CA GLU A 63 9.97 -1.11 8.02
C GLU A 63 11.03 -0.57 7.05
N LEU A 64 10.70 0.44 6.23
CA LEU A 64 11.67 1.13 5.40
C LEU A 64 12.75 1.84 6.24
N GLU A 65 12.36 2.51 7.31
CA GLU A 65 13.29 3.15 8.25
C GLU A 65 14.24 2.11 8.87
N LYS A 66 13.69 0.99 9.35
CA LYS A 66 14.49 -0.12 9.92
C LYS A 66 15.44 -0.75 8.90
N SER A 67 15.07 -0.78 7.62
CA SER A 67 15.91 -1.35 6.56
C SER A 67 17.22 -0.58 6.33
N GLY A 68 17.30 0.69 6.76
CA GLY A 68 18.45 1.57 6.53
C GLY A 68 18.68 1.93 5.06
N ARG A 69 17.74 1.60 4.17
CA ARG A 69 17.86 1.86 2.73
C ARG A 69 17.61 3.33 2.41
N LYS A 70 18.33 3.82 1.40
CA LYS A 70 18.05 5.14 0.79
C LYS A 70 16.89 4.99 -0.19
N VAL A 71 15.69 5.35 0.26
CA VAL A 71 14.45 5.25 -0.52
C VAL A 71 13.77 6.60 -0.58
N MET A 72 13.25 6.96 -1.75
CA MET A 72 12.33 8.08 -1.93
C MET A 72 10.95 7.49 -2.21
N VAL A 73 9.99 7.74 -1.33
CA VAL A 73 8.59 7.34 -1.51
C VAL A 73 7.79 8.56 -1.96
N VAL A 74 6.99 8.40 -3.01
CA VAL A 74 6.05 9.41 -3.48
C VAL A 74 4.66 8.79 -3.51
N VAL A 75 3.72 9.38 -2.75
CA VAL A 75 2.33 8.94 -2.71
C VAL A 75 1.50 9.89 -3.56
N VAL A 76 0.91 9.38 -4.64
CA VAL A 76 0.10 10.16 -5.58
C VAL A 76 -1.26 9.48 -5.75
N PRO A 77 -2.36 10.04 -5.22
CA PRO A 77 -3.70 9.53 -5.49
C PRO A 77 -4.05 9.68 -6.97
N GLU A 78 -4.72 8.69 -7.57
CA GLU A 78 -5.21 8.79 -8.96
C GLU A 78 -6.28 9.88 -9.10
N HIS A 79 -7.28 9.85 -8.20
CA HIS A 79 -8.36 10.82 -8.07
C HIS A 79 -9.07 10.61 -6.71
N GLY A 80 -10.08 11.44 -6.39
CA GLY A 80 -10.91 11.25 -5.19
C GLY A 80 -11.95 10.13 -5.35
N GLY A 81 -12.47 9.62 -4.23
CA GLY A 81 -13.53 8.60 -4.21
C GLY A 81 -14.97 9.12 -4.32
N ALA A 82 -15.16 10.41 -4.61
CA ALA A 82 -16.47 11.09 -4.67
C ALA A 82 -17.33 10.99 -3.39
N LEU A 83 -16.68 10.89 -2.23
CA LEU A 83 -17.33 10.93 -0.91
C LEU A 83 -17.71 12.35 -0.52
N LYS A 84 -18.70 12.50 0.36
CA LYS A 84 -19.14 13.78 0.94
C LYS A 84 -18.84 13.86 2.42
#